data_AF-A0A3N5QK69-F1
#
_entry.id   AF-A0A3N5QK69-F1
#
_cell.length_a   1.000
_cell.length_b   1.000
_cell.length_c   1.000
_cell.angle_alpha   90.00
_cell.angle_beta   90.00
_cell.angle_gamma   90.00
#
_symmetry.space_group_name_H-M   'P 1'
#
loop_
_entity.id
_entity.type
_entity.pdbx_description
1 polymer ?
#
loop_
_entity_poly.entity_id
_entity_poly.type
_entity_poly.pdbx_seq_one_letter_code
_entity_poly.pdbx_strand_id
1 'polypeptide(L)'
;MFRFLDGDARHLQGALARARALGLPLTLQLCAEDRTADWPFELLARDNTFLLAQDATPLHLVRCVPGWGADKTVPPQNRPLKLLFMACAPLDTPPELAFDKEEEAIFQATDNLAVDMEVEDTGSLEGLRAQLLKGAYDVVHLSGHANLDRHGQAYFVMEDETGAARPVSPA
;
A
#
# COMPACT_ATOMS: atom_id res chain seq x y z
N MET A 1 14.62 -25.59 -9.10
CA MET A 1 13.83 -24.44 -9.63
C MET A 1 12.38 -24.88 -9.71
N PHE A 2 11.47 -24.12 -9.10
CA PHE A 2 10.09 -24.56 -8.92
C PHE A 2 9.25 -24.25 -10.17
N ARG A 3 8.59 -25.26 -10.71
CA ARG A 3 7.61 -25.11 -11.77
C ARG A 3 6.30 -24.65 -11.14
N PHE A 4 5.70 -23.60 -11.68
CA PHE A 4 4.38 -23.15 -11.23
C PHE A 4 3.36 -24.28 -11.37
N LEU A 5 2.67 -24.60 -10.27
CA LEU A 5 1.66 -25.66 -10.22
C LEU A 5 0.30 -25.06 -10.60
N ASP A 6 -0.03 -25.13 -11.89
CA ASP A 6 -1.29 -24.58 -12.47
C ASP A 6 -2.39 -25.64 -12.65
N GLY A 7 -2.29 -26.74 -11.89
CA GLY A 7 -3.11 -27.93 -12.11
C GLY A 7 -3.00 -28.51 -13.53
N ASP A 8 -3.81 -29.53 -13.80
CA ASP A 8 -3.81 -30.20 -15.11
C ASP A 8 -4.48 -29.35 -16.20
N ALA A 9 -5.49 -28.57 -15.80
CA ALA A 9 -6.26 -27.71 -16.70
C ALA A 9 -5.53 -26.43 -17.11
N ARG A 10 -4.44 -26.07 -16.42
CA ARG A 10 -3.58 -24.91 -16.73
C ARG A 10 -4.36 -23.61 -16.89
N HIS A 11 -5.32 -23.37 -16.00
CA HIS A 11 -6.27 -22.27 -16.12
C HIS A 11 -5.57 -20.91 -16.10
N LEU A 12 -4.58 -20.71 -15.23
CA LEU A 12 -3.87 -19.44 -15.14
C LEU A 12 -3.00 -19.20 -16.38
N GLN A 13 -2.27 -20.21 -16.85
CA GLN A 13 -1.47 -20.14 -18.06
C GLN A 13 -2.34 -19.84 -19.28
N GLY A 14 -3.50 -20.49 -19.39
CA GLY A 14 -4.48 -20.22 -20.44
C GLY A 14 -5.01 -18.79 -20.41
N ALA A 15 -5.36 -18.29 -19.22
CA ALA A 15 -5.84 -16.92 -19.03
C ALA A 15 -4.76 -15.89 -19.40
N LEU A 16 -3.52 -16.09 -18.94
CA LEU A 16 -2.37 -15.23 -19.27
C LEU A 16 -2.11 -15.22 -20.79
N ALA A 17 -2.07 -16.39 -21.43
CA ALA A 17 -1.84 -16.49 -22.86
C ALA A 17 -2.95 -15.78 -23.67
N ARG A 18 -4.22 -15.93 -23.24
CA ARG A 18 -5.36 -15.28 -23.87
C ARG A 18 -5.33 -13.77 -23.70
N ALA A 19 -5.07 -13.28 -22.48
CA ALA A 19 -4.95 -11.85 -22.20
C ALA A 19 -3.83 -11.22 -23.05
N ARG A 20 -2.68 -11.88 -23.12
CA ARG A 20 -1.56 -11.48 -24.00
C ARG A 20 -1.95 -11.43 -25.47
N ALA A 21 -2.59 -12.48 -25.97
CA ALA A 21 -3.00 -12.55 -27.38
C ALA A 21 -4.02 -11.46 -27.75
N LEU A 22 -4.84 -11.03 -26.80
CA LEU A 22 -5.84 -9.97 -26.98
C LEU A 22 -5.30 -8.57 -26.65
N GLY A 23 -4.10 -8.46 -26.08
CA GLY A 23 -3.55 -7.18 -25.61
C GLY A 23 -4.38 -6.55 -24.48
N LEU A 24 -5.06 -7.37 -23.67
CA LEU A 24 -5.92 -6.90 -22.58
C LEU A 24 -5.26 -7.14 -21.22
N PRO A 25 -5.51 -6.27 -20.22
CA PRO A 25 -5.09 -6.53 -18.86
C PRO A 25 -5.80 -7.78 -18.31
N LEU A 26 -5.11 -8.53 -17.45
CA LEU A 26 -5.68 -9.63 -16.68
C LEU A 26 -5.78 -9.23 -15.22
N THR A 27 -6.96 -9.35 -14.63
CA THR A 27 -7.14 -9.18 -13.18
C THR A 27 -7.22 -10.54 -12.51
N LEU A 28 -6.33 -10.77 -11.53
CA LEU A 28 -6.37 -11.93 -10.64
C LEU A 28 -6.90 -11.49 -9.28
N GLN A 29 -8.05 -12.06 -8.92
CA GLN A 29 -8.62 -11.87 -7.59
C GLN A 29 -8.20 -13.04 -6.70
N LEU A 30 -7.42 -12.74 -5.66
CA LEU A 30 -6.92 -13.71 -4.70
C LEU A 30 -7.75 -13.65 -3.42
N CYS A 31 -8.56 -14.69 -3.22
CA CYS A 31 -9.25 -14.94 -1.96
C CYS A 31 -8.48 -16.04 -1.22
N ALA A 32 -7.66 -15.62 -0.25
CA ALA A 32 -6.86 -16.52 0.57
C ALA A 32 -7.33 -16.42 2.02
N GLU A 33 -7.31 -17.54 2.74
CA GLU A 33 -7.71 -17.64 4.14
C GLU A 33 -6.48 -17.88 5.03
N ASP A 34 -6.59 -17.50 6.30
CA ASP A 34 -5.56 -17.67 7.31
C ASP A 34 -4.18 -17.12 6.86
N ARG A 35 -3.10 -17.81 7.24
CA ARG A 35 -1.71 -17.43 6.97
C ARG A 35 -1.34 -17.42 5.49
N THR A 36 -2.19 -17.95 4.60
CA THR A 36 -1.94 -17.88 3.15
C THR A 36 -2.26 -16.51 2.59
N ALA A 37 -3.11 -15.72 3.27
CA ALA A 37 -3.38 -14.33 2.89
C ALA A 37 -2.14 -13.43 3.00
N ASP A 38 -1.18 -13.80 3.85
CA ASP A 38 0.08 -13.08 4.07
C ASP A 38 1.18 -13.45 3.08
N TRP A 39 0.92 -14.39 2.16
CA TRP A 39 1.94 -14.77 1.17
C TRP A 39 2.16 -13.64 0.16
N PRO A 40 3.42 -13.43 -0.28
CA PRO A 40 3.76 -12.36 -1.21
C PRO A 40 3.41 -12.77 -2.64
N PHE A 41 2.11 -12.83 -2.94
CA PHE A 41 1.62 -13.24 -4.25
C PHE A 41 2.09 -12.31 -5.37
N GLU A 42 2.46 -11.08 -5.04
CA GLU A 42 3.12 -10.14 -5.96
C GLU A 42 4.48 -10.65 -6.46
N LEU A 43 5.12 -11.53 -5.69
CA LEU A 43 6.38 -12.18 -6.04
C LEU A 43 6.17 -13.52 -6.78
N LEU A 44 4.96 -13.82 -7.24
CA LEU A 44 4.71 -14.99 -8.09
C LEU A 44 5.58 -14.90 -9.34
N ALA A 45 6.45 -15.90 -9.51
CA ALA A 45 7.42 -15.97 -10.58
C ALA A 45 7.27 -17.24 -11.41
N ARG A 46 7.56 -17.13 -12.71
CA ARG A 46 7.66 -18.24 -13.65
C ARG A 46 8.86 -18.01 -14.55
N ASP A 47 9.64 -19.07 -14.81
CA ASP A 47 10.79 -19.01 -15.72
C ASP A 47 11.76 -17.85 -15.39
N ASN A 48 12.09 -17.70 -14.10
CA ASN A 48 12.93 -16.62 -13.54
C ASN A 48 12.38 -15.18 -13.75
N THR A 49 11.10 -15.03 -14.03
CA THR A 49 10.47 -13.72 -14.23
C THR A 49 9.23 -13.57 -13.35
N PHE A 50 9.09 -12.44 -12.66
CA PHE A 50 7.86 -12.13 -11.90
C PHE A 50 6.69 -11.88 -12.85
N LEU A 51 5.52 -12.41 -12.52
CA LEU A 51 4.33 -12.28 -13.37
C LEU A 51 3.84 -10.83 -13.45
N LEU A 52 3.96 -10.05 -12.36
CA LEU A 52 3.56 -8.65 -12.32
C LEU A 52 4.57 -7.70 -12.99
N ALA A 53 5.80 -8.14 -13.23
CA ALA A 53 6.85 -7.32 -13.85
C ALA A 53 6.88 -7.46 -15.38
N GLN A 54 5.85 -8.06 -16.01
CA GLN A 54 5.83 -8.29 -17.45
C GLN A 54 5.04 -7.21 -18.19
N ASP A 55 5.72 -6.43 -19.03
CA ASP A 55 5.10 -5.37 -19.84
C ASP A 55 4.11 -5.91 -20.89
N ALA A 56 4.29 -7.15 -21.32
CA ALA A 56 3.51 -7.74 -22.42
C ALA A 56 2.04 -8.03 -22.07
N THR A 57 1.68 -8.06 -20.78
CA THR A 57 0.31 -8.27 -20.32
C THR A 57 0.17 -7.63 -18.95
N PRO A 58 -0.49 -6.46 -18.84
CA PRO A 58 -0.69 -5.83 -17.54
C PRO A 58 -1.48 -6.79 -16.65
N LEU A 59 -0.83 -7.31 -15.61
CA LEU A 59 -1.43 -8.20 -14.64
C LEU A 59 -1.77 -7.37 -13.39
N HIS A 60 -3.04 -7.30 -13.05
CA HIS A 60 -3.51 -6.66 -11.82
C HIS A 60 -3.80 -7.73 -10.77
N LEU A 61 -3.12 -7.63 -9.63
CA LEU A 61 -3.37 -8.51 -8.50
C LEU A 61 -4.26 -7.79 -7.48
N VAL A 62 -5.42 -8.38 -7.18
CA VAL A 62 -6.35 -7.88 -6.18
C VAL A 62 -6.44 -8.91 -5.06
N ARG A 63 -5.92 -8.59 -3.89
CA ARG A 63 -6.06 -9.44 -2.69
C ARG A 63 -7.37 -9.11 -1.98
N CYS A 64 -8.24 -10.10 -1.83
CA CYS A 64 -9.44 -9.97 -1.02
C CYS A 64 -9.11 -10.29 0.42
N VAL A 65 -9.42 -9.34 1.31
CA VAL A 65 -9.32 -9.55 2.76
C VAL A 65 -10.73 -9.77 3.31
N PRO A 66 -11.09 -10.99 3.74
CA PRO A 66 -12.43 -11.28 4.24
C PRO A 66 -12.84 -10.35 5.39
N GLY A 67 -14.07 -9.82 5.34
CA GLY A 67 -14.62 -8.95 6.38
C GLY A 67 -14.13 -7.50 6.36
N TRP A 68 -13.06 -7.17 5.63
CA TRP A 68 -12.63 -5.78 5.48
C TRP A 68 -13.63 -5.02 4.60
N GLY A 69 -14.34 -4.06 5.19
CA GLY A 69 -15.28 -3.19 4.48
C GLY A 69 -16.64 -3.81 4.15
N ALA A 70 -16.91 -5.05 4.59
CA ALA A 70 -18.19 -5.72 4.37
C ALA A 70 -19.39 -4.92 4.93
N ASP A 71 -19.18 -4.15 5.99
CA ASP A 71 -20.19 -3.30 6.63
C ASP A 71 -20.07 -1.81 6.30
N LYS A 72 -19.13 -1.42 5.42
CA LYS A 72 -18.85 0.00 5.11
C LYS A 72 -19.15 0.30 3.65
N THR A 73 -20.40 0.63 3.36
CA THR A 73 -20.75 1.34 2.13
C THR A 73 -20.55 2.84 2.34
N VAL A 74 -19.37 3.35 1.99
CA VAL A 74 -19.13 4.79 1.96
C VAL A 74 -19.61 5.31 0.60
N PRO A 75 -20.71 6.08 0.53
CA PRO A 75 -21.16 6.64 -0.74
C PRO A 75 -20.11 7.65 -1.23
N PRO A 76 -19.79 7.67 -2.53
CA PRO A 76 -18.86 8.64 -3.08
C PRO A 76 -19.38 10.05 -2.79
N GLN A 77 -18.50 10.90 -2.28
CA GLN A 77 -18.83 12.28 -1.97
C GLN A 77 -18.57 13.16 -3.19
N ASN A 78 -19.49 14.08 -3.51
CA ASN A 78 -19.30 15.04 -4.60
C ASN A 78 -18.47 16.25 -4.13
N ARG A 79 -17.22 15.99 -3.77
CA ARG A 79 -16.20 16.98 -3.36
C ARG A 79 -14.82 16.48 -3.79
N PRO A 80 -13.78 17.33 -3.80
CA PRO A 80 -12.41 16.85 -3.94
C PRO A 80 -12.08 15.72 -2.96
N LEU A 81 -11.24 14.78 -3.42
CA LEU A 81 -10.69 13.70 -2.59
C LEU A 81 -9.81 14.32 -1.51
N LYS A 82 -10.13 14.08 -0.25
CA LYS A 82 -9.36 14.60 0.88
C LYS A 82 -8.22 13.64 1.22
N LEU A 83 -7.00 14.11 1.05
CA LEU A 83 -5.77 13.37 1.31
C LEU A 83 -5.04 14.02 2.48
N LEU A 84 -4.73 13.23 3.52
CA LEU A 84 -3.76 13.61 4.54
C LEU A 84 -2.42 12.96 4.19
N PHE A 85 -1.40 13.76 3.94
CA PHE A 85 -0.02 13.31 3.83
C PHE A 85 0.73 13.56 5.13
N MET A 86 1.52 12.59 5.58
CA MET A 86 2.34 12.71 6.77
C MET A 86 3.59 11.85 6.63
N ALA A 87 4.74 12.52 6.67
CA ALA A 87 6.03 11.87 6.77
C ALA A 87 6.43 11.75 8.25
N CYS A 88 6.89 10.57 8.64
CA CYS A 88 7.42 10.29 9.97
C CYS A 88 8.92 10.06 9.83
N ALA A 89 9.71 11.09 10.13
CA ALA A 89 11.15 11.11 9.86
C ALA A 89 11.95 11.55 11.11
N PRO A 90 11.99 10.71 12.17
CA PRO A 90 12.67 11.06 13.40
C PRO A 90 14.16 11.33 13.19
N LEU A 91 14.69 12.34 13.89
CA LEU A 91 16.04 12.87 13.71
C LEU A 91 17.15 11.84 13.98
N ASP A 92 16.87 10.84 14.81
CA ASP A 92 17.79 9.80 15.26
C ASP A 92 17.64 8.47 14.49
N THR A 93 16.84 8.45 13.41
CA THR A 93 16.62 7.25 12.60
C THR A 93 17.21 7.39 11.20
N PRO A 94 18.45 6.94 10.95
CA PRO A 94 19.01 6.89 9.61
C PRO A 94 18.46 5.68 8.81
N PRO A 95 18.43 5.76 7.47
CA PRO A 95 18.80 6.91 6.65
C PRO A 95 17.74 8.01 6.67
N GLU A 96 18.18 9.26 6.53
CA GLU A 96 17.27 10.40 6.35
C GLU A 96 16.36 10.16 5.13
N LEU A 97 15.06 10.33 5.35
CA LEU A 97 14.05 10.16 4.31
C LEU A 97 13.99 11.42 3.44
N ALA A 98 13.88 11.23 2.13
CA ALA A 98 13.66 12.34 1.20
C ALA A 98 12.16 12.69 1.12
N PHE A 99 11.53 12.96 2.26
CA PHE A 99 10.08 13.15 2.34
C PHE A 99 9.60 14.36 1.53
N ASP A 100 10.40 15.44 1.44
CA ASP A 100 10.12 16.59 0.57
C ASP A 100 9.93 16.16 -0.91
N LYS A 101 10.74 15.20 -1.38
CA LYS A 101 10.62 14.70 -2.76
C LYS A 101 9.37 13.84 -2.94
N GLU A 102 8.98 13.11 -1.91
CA GLU A 102 7.75 12.31 -1.92
C GLU A 102 6.52 13.23 -1.93
N GLU A 103 6.50 14.26 -1.08
CA GLU A 103 5.47 15.29 -1.04
C GLU A 103 5.34 15.99 -2.40
N GLU A 104 6.45 16.46 -2.96
CA GLU A 104 6.47 17.10 -4.29
C GLU A 104 5.95 16.16 -5.38
N ALA A 105 6.34 14.88 -5.35
CA ALA A 105 5.87 13.90 -6.32
C ALA A 105 4.36 13.69 -6.24
N ILE A 106 3.80 13.63 -5.03
CA ILE A 106 2.34 13.50 -4.83
C ILE A 106 1.62 14.76 -5.31
N PHE A 107 2.11 15.95 -4.97
CA PHE A 107 1.55 17.21 -5.47
C PHE A 107 1.56 17.26 -6.99
N GLN A 108 2.69 16.95 -7.64
CA GLN A 108 2.79 16.98 -9.10
C GLN A 108 1.86 15.95 -9.76
N ALA A 109 1.76 14.75 -9.19
CA ALA A 109 0.88 13.70 -9.70
C ALA A 109 -0.61 14.05 -9.55
N THR A 110 -0.96 14.93 -8.59
CA THR A 110 -2.35 15.29 -8.28
C THR A 110 -2.76 16.69 -8.74
N ASP A 111 -1.84 17.49 -9.29
CA ASP A 111 -2.04 18.90 -9.68
C ASP A 111 -3.27 19.14 -10.58
N ASN A 112 -3.60 18.17 -11.46
CA ASN A 112 -4.73 18.27 -12.38
C ASN A 112 -5.94 17.41 -11.98
N LEU A 113 -5.95 16.92 -10.74
CA LEU A 113 -7.02 16.11 -10.17
C LEU A 113 -7.75 16.91 -9.08
N ALA A 114 -9.01 16.58 -8.83
CA ALA A 114 -9.76 17.16 -7.73
C ALA A 114 -9.33 16.52 -6.39
N VAL A 115 -8.12 16.84 -5.93
CA VAL A 115 -7.52 16.38 -4.67
C VAL A 115 -7.27 17.61 -3.78
N ASP A 116 -7.73 17.52 -2.53
CA ASP A 116 -7.49 18.49 -1.46
C ASP A 116 -6.51 17.82 -0.50
N MET A 117 -5.22 18.18 -0.62
CA MET A 117 -4.15 17.59 0.19
C MET A 117 -3.77 18.50 1.36
N GLU A 118 -3.78 17.94 2.56
CA GLU A 118 -3.26 18.55 3.78
C GLU A 118 -2.01 17.79 4.23
N VAL A 119 -1.05 18.51 4.83
CA VAL A 119 0.19 17.94 5.37
C VAL A 119 0.16 17.99 6.90
N GLU A 120 0.58 16.91 7.54
CA GLU A 120 0.84 16.84 8.97
C GLU A 120 2.36 16.78 9.21
N ASP A 121 2.92 17.86 9.73
CA ASP A 121 4.38 18.06 9.80
C ASP A 121 5.04 17.45 11.05
N THR A 122 4.27 16.98 12.04
CA THR A 122 4.88 16.54 13.31
C THR A 122 5.46 15.14 13.27
N GLY A 123 5.07 14.31 12.29
CA GLY A 123 5.48 12.91 12.25
C GLY A 123 5.01 12.08 13.47
N SER A 124 4.13 12.62 14.32
CA SER A 124 3.76 12.06 15.62
C SER A 124 2.36 11.45 15.65
N LEU A 125 2.16 10.44 16.51
CA LEU A 125 0.85 9.80 16.68
C LEU A 125 -0.21 10.81 17.19
N GLU A 126 0.21 11.76 18.02
CA GLU A 126 -0.60 12.83 18.55
C GLU A 126 -1.03 13.81 17.46
N GLY A 127 -0.14 14.18 16.54
CA GLY A 127 -0.42 15.02 15.38
C GLY A 127 -1.41 14.35 14.43
N LEU A 128 -1.16 13.08 14.07
CA LEU A 128 -2.08 12.28 13.27
C LEU A 128 -3.47 12.23 13.89
N ARG A 129 -3.55 11.93 15.20
CA ARG A 129 -4.82 11.90 15.94
C ARG A 129 -5.53 13.26 15.89
N ALA A 130 -4.79 14.35 16.08
CA ALA A 130 -5.36 15.69 16.05
C ALA A 130 -5.98 16.01 14.68
N GLN A 131 -5.33 15.62 13.57
CA GLN A 131 -5.90 15.82 12.24
C GLN A 131 -7.13 14.96 11.98
N LEU A 132 -7.06 13.66 12.30
CA LEU A 132 -8.19 12.74 12.11
C LEU A 132 -9.43 13.10 12.94
N LEU A 133 -9.26 13.84 14.05
CA LEU A 133 -10.38 14.37 14.84
C LEU A 133 -10.96 15.67 14.26
N LYS A 134 -10.17 16.46 13.52
CA LYS A 134 -10.62 17.72 12.90
C LYS A 134 -11.33 17.48 11.57
N GLY A 135 -10.85 16.53 10.79
CA GLY A 135 -11.26 16.31 9.41
C GLY A 135 -11.64 14.86 9.10
N ALA A 136 -12.53 14.71 8.12
CA ALA A 136 -12.74 13.43 7.46
C ALA A 136 -11.88 13.37 6.20
N TYR A 137 -10.91 12.47 6.17
CA TYR A 137 -10.06 12.20 5.02
C TYR A 137 -10.51 10.92 4.32
N ASP A 138 -10.41 10.91 2.99
CA ASP A 138 -10.68 9.71 2.19
C ASP A 138 -9.44 8.81 2.10
N VAL A 139 -8.25 9.43 2.14
CA VAL A 139 -6.96 8.76 2.10
C VAL A 139 -6.04 9.35 3.16
N VAL A 140 -5.32 8.48 3.85
CA VAL A 140 -4.22 8.84 4.75
C VAL A 140 -2.97 8.17 4.19
N HIS A 141 -2.00 8.97 3.75
CA HIS A 141 -0.71 8.52 3.27
C HIS A 141 0.33 8.74 4.38
N LEU A 142 0.82 7.64 4.94
CA LEU A 142 1.91 7.65 5.92
C LEU A 142 3.17 7.13 5.26
N SER A 143 4.27 7.89 5.34
CA SER A 143 5.59 7.43 4.96
C SER A 143 6.54 7.51 6.15
N GLY A 144 7.49 6.58 6.25
CA GLY A 144 8.36 6.47 7.42
C GLY A 144 9.07 5.14 7.54
N HIS A 145 9.84 4.98 8.61
CA HIS A 145 10.55 3.75 8.89
C HIS A 145 9.64 2.70 9.53
N ALA A 146 9.90 1.44 9.24
CA ALA A 146 9.27 0.29 9.87
C ALA A 146 10.31 -0.78 10.16
N ASN A 147 10.09 -1.58 11.19
CA ASN A 147 10.99 -2.67 11.53
C ASN A 147 10.26 -3.78 12.30
N LEU A 148 10.96 -4.87 12.57
CA LEU A 148 10.50 -5.97 13.40
C LEU A 148 11.17 -5.90 14.77
N ASP A 149 10.41 -6.14 15.83
CA ASP A 149 10.98 -6.31 17.16
C ASP A 149 11.67 -7.69 17.31
N ARG A 150 12.26 -7.93 18.47
CA ARG A 150 12.93 -9.22 18.79
C ARG A 150 12.00 -10.44 18.76
N HIS A 151 10.68 -10.23 18.79
CA HIS A 151 9.66 -11.27 18.72
C HIS A 151 9.09 -11.43 17.30
N GLY A 152 9.58 -10.65 16.34
CA GLY A 152 9.10 -10.65 14.96
C GLY A 152 7.83 -9.82 14.74
N GLN A 153 7.43 -9.00 15.72
CA GLN A 153 6.28 -8.11 15.59
C GLN A 153 6.68 -6.84 14.84
N ALA A 154 5.94 -6.53 13.76
CA ALA A 154 6.14 -5.29 13.02
C ALA A 154 5.68 -4.08 13.83
N TYR A 155 6.48 -3.01 13.75
CA TYR A 155 6.17 -1.69 14.27
C TYR A 155 6.56 -0.61 13.26
N PHE A 156 5.91 0.54 13.35
CA PHE A 156 6.22 1.75 12.60
C PHE A 156 6.95 2.73 13.51
N VAL A 157 7.80 3.58 12.95
CA VAL A 157 8.56 4.58 13.73
C VAL A 157 7.95 5.95 13.45
N MET A 158 7.38 6.55 14.50
CA MET A 158 6.87 7.92 14.52
C MET A 158 7.75 8.80 15.39
N GLU A 159 7.44 10.08 15.46
CA GLU A 159 8.16 11.06 16.28
C GLU A 159 7.48 11.25 17.65
N ASP A 160 8.29 11.51 18.66
CA ASP A 160 7.83 12.05 19.95
C ASP A 160 7.84 13.59 19.95
N GLU A 161 7.48 14.22 21.07
CA GLU A 161 7.43 15.67 21.21
C GLU A 161 8.78 16.40 21.00
N THR A 162 9.89 15.65 20.96
CA THR A 162 11.24 16.17 20.73
C THR A 162 11.76 15.88 19.32
N GLY A 163 10.99 15.17 18.49
CA GLY A 163 11.40 14.70 17.17
C GLY A 163 12.26 13.42 17.20
N ALA A 164 12.30 12.72 18.34
CA ALA A 164 13.04 11.46 18.48
C ALA A 164 12.17 10.25 18.13
N ALA A 165 12.82 9.14 17.80
CA ALA A 165 12.15 7.92 17.36
C ALA A 165 11.27 7.31 18.46
N ARG A 166 10.00 7.11 18.11
CA ARG A 166 9.00 6.43 18.92
C ARG A 166 8.40 5.26 18.15
N PRO A 167 8.67 4.01 18.55
CA PRO A 167 7.98 2.86 18.00
C PRO A 167 6.48 2.90 18.32
N VAL A 168 5.65 2.68 17.30
CA VAL A 168 4.19 2.56 17.44
C VAL A 168 3.70 1.27 16.78
N SER A 169 2.71 0.64 17.41
CA SER A 169 2.06 -0.56 16.92
C SER A 169 0.53 -0.42 17.09
N PRO A 170 -0.27 -1.04 16.22
CA PRO A 170 -1.70 -1.19 16.45
C PRO A 170 -1.95 -1.86 17.81
N ALA A 171 -2.95 -1.38 18.54
CA ALA A 171 -3.36 -1.94 19.83
C ALA A 171 -4.11 -3.27 19.70
#